data_AF-A0A538UE94-F1
#
_entry.id   AF-A0A538UE94-F1
#
_cell.length_a   1.000
_cell.length_b   1.000
_cell.length_c   1.000
_cell.angle_alpha   90.00
_cell.angle_beta   90.00
_cell.angle_gamma   90.00
#
_symmetry.space_group_name_H-M   'P 1'
#
loop_
_entity.id
_entity.type
_entity.pdbx_description
1 polymer ?
#
loop_
_entity_poly.entity_id
_entity_poly.type
_entity_poly.pdbx_seq_one_letter_code
_entity_poly.pdbx_strand_id
1 'polypeptide(L)'
;MDHGQPTAPGRGGAAVLHLLSPDLGHPRICRGPPRRAARLDVLRDQHRGGRVADAPPDRRDPVWHAGVGVSGRGRRARAALAVAGFGGGQDVTVTPEQRTYARIAAILFFAKFVLESGGDSVTIIARRGESFAATARFATEHALLWRFCLLNVGLAWIVTGLLAYAWYVVLEPVDKRLAQLALVLRLGACFVGAASLMFRVAQARLYMASETEGLFTSEQLHTLVAVSQRAAGAGVTTAWMFLGAGATLFFLLFRRSRYLPRVLADFGIVTSVVLAGMAAAAFVFPERTNELKLFGLPALLIEVATALYLLIKGLQPRATAEARAVE
;
A
#
# COMPACT_ATOMS: atom_id res chain seq x y z
N MET A 1 67.35 -22.74 -56.11
CA MET A 1 66.65 -22.02 -57.19
C MET A 1 65.37 -21.47 -56.58
N ASP A 2 65.38 -20.15 -56.39
CA ASP A 2 64.25 -19.23 -56.20
C ASP A 2 63.14 -19.46 -57.26
N HIS A 3 61.86 -19.10 -57.10
CA HIS A 3 61.18 -17.99 -56.40
C HIS A 3 59.82 -18.49 -55.86
N GLY A 4 59.11 -17.89 -54.90
CA GLY A 4 59.26 -16.65 -54.14
C GLY A 4 58.08 -16.53 -53.16
N GLN A 5 58.38 -16.08 -51.95
CA GLN A 5 57.47 -15.63 -50.88
C GLN A 5 57.11 -14.13 -51.11
N PRO A 6 56.46 -13.37 -50.19
CA PRO A 6 55.37 -13.65 -49.23
C PRO A 6 54.36 -12.46 -49.12
N THR A 7 53.35 -12.56 -48.25
CA THR A 7 53.09 -11.51 -47.22
C THR A 7 52.18 -12.07 -46.12
N ALA A 8 52.60 -11.87 -44.88
CA ALA A 8 51.86 -12.03 -43.62
C ALA A 8 51.82 -10.63 -42.93
N PRO A 9 51.53 -10.43 -41.63
CA PRO A 9 50.67 -11.12 -40.66
C PRO A 9 49.83 -10.15 -39.76
N GLY A 10 48.93 -10.69 -38.91
CA GLY A 10 49.03 -10.43 -37.45
C GLY A 10 47.94 -9.64 -36.69
N ARG A 11 47.84 -10.04 -35.41
CA ARG A 11 47.22 -9.42 -34.20
C ARG A 11 45.71 -9.61 -34.00
N GLY A 12 45.21 -10.04 -32.84
CA GLY A 12 45.74 -9.95 -31.46
C GLY A 12 44.80 -9.06 -30.66
N GLY A 13 44.27 -9.55 -29.53
CA GLY A 13 43.20 -8.89 -28.78
C GLY A 13 43.61 -7.67 -27.95
N ALA A 14 42.58 -7.16 -27.26
CA ALA A 14 42.59 -6.23 -26.12
C ALA A 14 42.83 -4.73 -26.38
N ALA A 15 41.72 -4.02 -26.19
CA ALA A 15 41.58 -2.88 -25.28
C ALA A 15 41.87 -1.44 -25.76
N VAL A 16 41.05 -0.56 -25.16
CA VAL A 16 41.26 0.85 -24.84
C VAL A 16 40.71 1.88 -25.84
N LEU A 17 39.67 2.56 -25.34
CA LEU A 17 39.34 3.98 -25.45
C LEU A 17 39.90 4.75 -26.65
N HIS A 18 39.00 5.35 -27.43
CA HIS A 18 38.80 6.81 -27.49
C HIS A 18 37.93 7.12 -28.71
N LEU A 19 36.68 7.53 -28.50
CA LEU A 19 36.00 8.51 -29.33
C LEU A 19 34.97 9.22 -28.44
N LEU A 20 35.51 10.14 -27.66
CA LEU A 20 34.80 11.28 -27.06
C LEU A 20 34.49 12.28 -28.18
N SER A 21 33.22 12.60 -28.39
CA SER A 21 32.71 13.99 -28.31
C SER A 21 31.23 14.08 -28.70
N PRO A 22 30.52 15.11 -28.22
CA PRO A 22 29.17 14.97 -27.68
C PRO A 22 28.11 15.60 -28.58
N ASP A 23 26.93 14.97 -28.66
CA ASP A 23 25.73 15.62 -29.15
C ASP A 23 24.69 15.64 -28.03
N LEU A 24 24.88 16.59 -27.11
CA LEU A 24 23.93 16.95 -26.07
C LEU A 24 22.81 17.78 -26.73
N GLY A 25 21.75 17.10 -27.15
CA GLY A 25 20.48 17.73 -27.46
C GLY A 25 19.86 18.35 -26.20
N HIS A 26 20.13 19.64 -25.97
CA HIS A 26 19.49 20.44 -24.94
C HIS A 26 17.98 20.59 -25.22
N PRO A 27 17.07 20.25 -24.28
CA PRO A 27 15.71 20.75 -24.34
C PRO A 27 15.70 22.24 -23.96
N ARG A 28 15.40 23.11 -24.92
CA ARG A 28 15.12 24.54 -24.67
C ARG A 28 13.85 24.65 -23.82
N ILE A 29 14.02 25.00 -22.55
CA ILE A 29 12.94 25.42 -21.67
C ILE A 29 12.52 26.84 -22.09
N CYS A 30 11.44 26.96 -22.86
CA CYS A 30 10.77 28.24 -23.08
C CYS A 30 10.08 28.66 -21.77
N ARG A 31 10.72 29.55 -21.00
CA ARG A 31 10.08 30.30 -19.92
C ARG A 31 9.09 31.30 -20.52
N GLY A 32 7.80 30.95 -20.53
CA GLY A 32 6.73 31.91 -20.75
C GLY A 32 6.62 32.92 -19.59
N PRO A 33 6.25 34.18 -19.84
CA PRO A 33 6.14 35.21 -18.81
C PRO A 33 4.96 34.94 -17.85
N PRO A 34 5.04 35.45 -16.60
CA PRO A 34 4.06 35.13 -15.56
C PRO A 34 2.69 35.75 -15.88
N ARG A 35 1.66 34.92 -15.99
CA ARG A 35 0.26 35.37 -16.02
C ARG A 35 -0.11 35.92 -14.64
N ARG A 36 -0.06 37.24 -14.52
CA ARG A 36 -0.67 37.99 -13.42
C ARG A 36 -2.18 37.72 -13.41
N ALA A 37 -2.71 37.53 -12.20
CA ALA A 37 -4.13 37.45 -11.92
C ALA A 37 -4.86 38.67 -12.50
N ALA A 38 -5.95 38.42 -13.22
CA ALA A 38 -6.88 39.44 -13.63
C ALA A 38 -7.52 40.04 -12.37
N ARG A 39 -7.20 41.31 -12.09
CA ARG A 39 -7.97 42.14 -11.18
C ARG A 39 -9.35 42.36 -11.81
N LEU A 40 -10.39 42.16 -11.00
CA LEU A 40 -11.75 42.59 -11.30
C LEU A 40 -11.76 44.12 -11.34
N ASP A 41 -11.91 44.67 -12.53
CA ASP A 41 -12.31 46.06 -12.75
C ASP A 41 -13.80 46.19 -12.37
N VAL A 42 -14.06 46.62 -11.15
CA VAL A 42 -15.39 47.11 -10.76
C VAL A 42 -15.44 48.59 -11.14
N LEU A 43 -16.04 48.85 -12.31
CA LEU A 43 -16.58 50.14 -12.71
C LEU A 43 -17.49 50.68 -11.60
N ARG A 44 -17.17 51.87 -11.10
CA ARG A 44 -18.02 52.65 -10.19
C ARG A 44 -18.12 54.09 -10.72
N ASP A 45 -19.28 54.41 -11.26
CA ASP A 45 -19.94 55.72 -11.30
C ASP A 45 -21.37 55.45 -11.84
N GLN A 46 -22.47 56.08 -11.44
CA GLN A 46 -22.73 57.26 -10.62
C GLN A 46 -24.24 57.24 -10.26
N HIS A 47 -24.65 58.02 -9.24
CA HIS A 47 -26.04 58.34 -8.83
C HIS A 47 -26.82 57.37 -7.92
N ARG A 48 -26.62 57.52 -6.60
CA ARG A 48 -27.72 57.79 -5.64
C ARG A 48 -27.13 58.38 -4.35
N GLY A 49 -27.57 59.59 -4.02
CA GLY A 49 -27.07 60.38 -2.89
C GLY A 49 -27.55 59.87 -1.53
N GLY A 50 -26.78 60.16 -0.49
CA GLY A 50 -27.18 59.93 0.90
C GLY A 50 -26.04 60.01 1.92
N ARG A 51 -25.76 61.25 2.36
CA ARG A 51 -25.11 61.73 3.60
C ARG A 51 -23.78 61.10 4.10
N VAL A 52 -22.82 62.00 4.24
CA VAL A 52 -21.50 61.88 4.88
C VAL A 52 -21.60 62.16 6.38
N ALA A 53 -20.91 61.37 7.20
CA ALA A 53 -20.29 61.66 8.52
C ALA A 53 -20.00 60.29 9.19
N ASP A 54 -18.88 59.93 9.81
CA ASP A 54 -17.55 60.47 10.08
C ASP A 54 -16.64 59.24 10.40
N ALA A 55 -15.32 59.38 10.32
CA ALA A 55 -14.34 58.42 10.84
C ALA A 55 -13.13 59.19 11.40
N PRO A 56 -12.22 58.61 12.22
CA PRO A 56 -12.32 57.56 13.25
C PRO A 56 -11.69 58.06 14.60
N PRO A 57 -11.31 57.21 15.57
CA PRO A 57 -9.89 56.80 15.55
C PRO A 57 -9.60 55.35 15.98
N ASP A 58 -8.47 54.91 15.45
CA ASP A 58 -7.63 53.76 15.78
C ASP A 58 -7.18 53.75 17.26
N ARG A 59 -7.20 52.58 17.91
CA ARG A 59 -6.41 52.34 19.12
C ARG A 59 -6.04 50.86 19.24
N ARG A 60 -4.82 50.56 18.79
CA ARG A 60 -4.02 49.43 19.24
C ARG A 60 -3.70 49.60 20.74
N ASP A 61 -3.88 48.52 21.50
CA ASP A 61 -3.09 48.06 22.66
C ASP A 61 -3.97 47.32 23.68
N PRO A 62 -3.84 45.99 23.84
CA PRO A 62 -4.26 45.31 25.05
C PRO A 62 -3.09 45.28 26.04
N VAL A 63 -3.25 46.06 27.11
CA VAL A 63 -2.44 46.01 28.33
C VAL A 63 -2.52 44.60 28.94
N TRP A 64 -1.35 44.03 29.25
CA TRP A 64 -1.20 42.76 29.95
C TRP A 64 -1.70 42.87 31.39
N HIS A 65 -2.79 42.18 31.71
CA HIS A 65 -3.12 41.82 33.09
C HIS A 65 -2.74 40.36 33.34
N ALA A 66 -1.74 40.17 34.19
CA ALA A 66 -1.42 38.90 34.81
C ALA A 66 -2.55 38.52 35.79
N GLY A 67 -3.29 37.46 35.47
CA GLY A 67 -4.40 36.94 36.25
C GLY A 67 -4.45 35.42 36.17
N VAL A 68 -3.76 34.80 37.13
CA VAL A 68 -3.89 33.46 37.71
C VAL A 68 -5.06 32.58 37.20
N GLY A 69 -4.72 31.37 36.73
CA GLY A 69 -5.52 30.18 36.96
C GLY A 69 -6.15 29.50 35.73
N VAL A 70 -6.01 28.17 35.69
CA VAL A 70 -6.66 27.19 34.77
C VAL A 70 -5.85 26.80 33.52
N SER A 71 -4.64 26.30 33.77
CA SER A 71 -3.99 25.29 32.93
C SER A 71 -4.77 23.98 33.02
N GLY A 72 -5.50 23.60 31.96
CA GLY A 72 -6.12 22.26 31.90
C GLY A 72 -7.21 22.02 30.87
N ARG A 73 -7.82 23.05 30.28
CA ARG A 73 -8.98 22.88 29.35
C ARG A 73 -8.66 23.02 27.84
N GLY A 74 -7.49 23.54 27.47
CA GLY A 74 -7.14 23.84 26.07
C GLY A 74 -6.74 22.62 25.21
N ARG A 75 -6.22 21.53 25.80
CA ARG A 75 -5.80 20.34 25.05
C ARG A 75 -6.97 19.44 24.66
N ARG A 76 -8.00 19.32 25.50
CA ARG A 76 -9.24 18.61 25.16
C ARG A 76 -10.11 19.40 24.18
N ALA A 77 -10.14 20.73 24.28
CA ALA A 77 -10.84 21.55 23.31
C ALA A 77 -10.17 21.50 21.92
N ARG A 78 -8.83 21.54 21.82
CA ARG A 78 -8.13 21.38 20.53
C ARG A 78 -8.21 19.96 19.96
N ALA A 79 -8.18 18.92 20.80
CA ALA A 79 -8.44 17.55 20.35
C ALA A 79 -9.91 17.36 19.91
N ALA A 80 -10.87 17.96 20.61
CA ALA A 80 -12.28 17.95 20.24
C ALA A 80 -12.56 18.80 18.99
N LEU A 81 -11.84 19.91 18.78
CA LEU A 81 -11.92 20.75 17.57
C LEU A 81 -11.24 20.09 16.35
N ALA A 82 -10.17 19.32 16.55
CA ALA A 82 -9.59 18.49 15.49
C ALA A 82 -10.54 17.34 15.07
N VAL A 83 -11.35 16.83 16.01
CA VAL A 83 -12.39 15.81 15.75
C VAL A 83 -13.69 16.44 15.20
N ALA A 84 -13.99 17.69 15.55
CA ALA A 84 -15.22 18.38 15.15
C ALA A 84 -15.16 19.08 13.78
N GLY A 85 -13.96 19.34 13.23
CA GLY A 85 -13.78 20.05 11.96
C GLY A 85 -14.22 19.30 10.69
N PHE A 86 -14.67 18.04 10.79
CA PHE A 86 -15.11 17.23 9.64
C PHE A 86 -16.56 16.75 9.75
N GLY A 87 -17.37 17.43 10.58
CA GLY A 87 -18.80 17.14 10.74
C GLY A 87 -19.67 17.66 9.60
N GLY A 88 -19.32 17.39 8.34
CA GLY A 88 -20.21 17.59 7.20
C GLY A 88 -21.22 16.45 7.13
N GLY A 89 -22.30 16.55 7.92
CA GLY A 89 -23.43 15.64 7.85
C GLY A 89 -24.22 15.84 6.57
N GLN A 90 -23.77 15.21 5.48
CA GLN A 90 -24.68 14.85 4.40
C GLN A 90 -25.23 13.46 4.70
N ASP A 91 -26.54 13.29 4.54
CA ASP A 91 -27.17 11.97 4.54
C ASP A 91 -26.61 11.18 3.35
N VAL A 92 -25.53 10.44 3.59
CA VAL A 92 -24.93 9.56 2.58
C VAL A 92 -25.89 8.38 2.38
N THR A 93 -26.85 8.57 1.49
CA THR A 93 -27.66 7.48 0.96
C THR A 93 -26.73 6.55 0.19
N VAL A 94 -26.71 5.27 0.57
CA VAL A 94 -25.82 4.29 -0.06
C VAL A 94 -26.25 4.08 -1.50
N THR A 95 -25.38 4.42 -2.46
CA THR A 95 -25.69 4.27 -3.88
C THR A 95 -25.69 2.80 -4.31
N PRO A 96 -26.41 2.42 -5.39
CA PRO A 96 -26.34 1.08 -5.95
C PRO A 96 -24.91 0.67 -6.33
N GLU A 97 -24.12 1.61 -6.86
CA GLU A 97 -22.72 1.40 -7.20
C GLU A 97 -21.88 1.00 -5.98
N GLN A 98 -22.01 1.71 -4.86
CA GLN A 98 -21.31 1.36 -3.62
C GLN A 98 -21.65 -0.06 -3.15
N ARG A 99 -22.91 -0.50 -3.28
CA ARG A 99 -23.32 -1.87 -2.92
C ARG A 99 -22.67 -2.91 -3.84
N THR A 100 -22.59 -2.62 -5.13
CA THR A 100 -21.93 -3.50 -6.10
C THR A 100 -20.44 -3.62 -5.77
N TYR A 101 -19.75 -2.50 -5.54
CA TYR A 101 -18.33 -2.50 -5.17
C TYR A 101 -18.07 -3.16 -3.81
N ALA A 102 -18.98 -3.06 -2.85
CA ALA A 102 -18.87 -3.78 -1.57
C ALA A 102 -18.93 -5.31 -1.75
N ARG A 103 -19.80 -5.80 -2.64
CA ARG A 103 -19.87 -7.23 -2.99
C ARG A 103 -18.63 -7.68 -3.76
N ILE A 104 -18.19 -6.88 -4.74
CA ILE A 104 -16.95 -7.13 -5.48
C ILE A 104 -15.77 -7.19 -4.51
N ALA A 105 -15.68 -6.28 -3.54
CA ALA A 105 -14.64 -6.31 -2.52
C ALA A 105 -14.65 -7.62 -1.71
N ALA A 106 -15.82 -8.09 -1.28
CA ALA A 106 -15.91 -9.38 -0.59
C ALA A 106 -15.42 -10.55 -1.47
N ILE A 107 -15.84 -10.59 -2.73
CA ILE A 107 -15.41 -11.63 -3.69
C ILE A 107 -13.90 -11.58 -3.93
N LEU A 108 -13.36 -10.38 -4.15
CA LEU A 108 -11.92 -10.18 -4.36
C LEU A 108 -11.11 -10.58 -3.13
N PHE A 109 -11.62 -10.34 -1.92
CA PHE A 109 -10.98 -10.79 -0.70
C PHE A 109 -10.86 -12.32 -0.64
N PHE A 110 -11.94 -13.05 -0.92
CA PHE A 110 -11.89 -14.51 -0.95
C PHE A 110 -11.02 -15.05 -2.09
N ALA A 111 -11.10 -14.45 -3.28
CA ALA A 111 -10.25 -14.81 -4.40
C ALA A 111 -8.77 -14.64 -4.05
N LYS A 112 -8.40 -13.51 -3.44
CA LYS A 112 -7.05 -13.24 -2.91
C LYS A 112 -6.63 -14.32 -1.91
N PHE A 113 -7.50 -14.65 -0.95
CA PHE A 113 -7.21 -15.67 0.06
C PHE A 113 -6.96 -17.06 -0.56
N VAL A 114 -7.80 -17.49 -1.50
CA VAL A 114 -7.65 -18.79 -2.19
C VAL A 114 -6.37 -18.83 -3.03
N LEU A 115 -6.07 -17.75 -3.77
CA LEU A 115 -4.87 -17.68 -4.60
C LEU A 115 -3.58 -17.72 -3.77
N GLU A 116 -3.52 -16.93 -2.70
CA GLU A 116 -2.35 -16.87 -1.82
C GLU A 116 -2.16 -18.19 -1.06
N SER A 117 -3.21 -18.71 -0.42
CA SER A 117 -3.15 -19.99 0.31
C SER A 117 -2.85 -21.17 -0.60
N GLY A 118 -3.44 -21.20 -1.81
CA GLY A 118 -3.16 -22.23 -2.82
C GLY A 118 -1.69 -22.22 -3.26
N GLY A 119 -1.12 -21.04 -3.53
CA GLY A 119 0.29 -20.93 -3.91
C GLY A 119 1.26 -21.26 -2.77
N ASP A 120 1.00 -20.76 -1.57
CA ASP A 120 1.85 -20.95 -0.39
C ASP A 120 1.75 -22.35 0.22
N SER A 121 0.61 -23.02 0.07
CA SER A 121 0.43 -24.38 0.58
C SER A 121 1.48 -25.35 0.02
N VAL A 122 1.74 -25.31 -1.30
CA VAL A 122 2.70 -26.19 -1.97
C VAL A 122 4.13 -25.70 -1.79
N THR A 123 4.37 -24.40 -1.94
CA THR A 123 5.74 -23.86 -2.01
C THR A 123 6.36 -23.52 -0.65
N ILE A 124 5.55 -23.36 0.39
CA ILE A 124 6.00 -23.02 1.75
C ILE A 124 5.51 -24.06 2.76
N ILE A 125 4.20 -24.25 2.88
CA ILE A 125 3.62 -25.02 4.01
C ILE A 125 4.00 -26.51 3.90
N ALA A 126 3.79 -27.12 2.74
CA ALA A 126 4.07 -28.53 2.51
C ALA A 126 5.56 -28.87 2.56
N ARG A 127 6.46 -27.87 2.49
CA ARG A 127 7.92 -28.04 2.51
C ARG A 127 8.53 -27.64 3.86
N ARG A 128 7.72 -27.26 4.86
CA ARG A 128 8.24 -26.93 6.19
C ARG A 128 8.92 -28.17 6.80
N GLY A 129 10.19 -28.05 7.14
CA GLY A 129 10.97 -29.11 7.77
C GLY A 129 11.58 -30.12 6.78
N GLU A 130 11.37 -29.96 5.47
CA GLU A 130 12.04 -30.78 4.47
C GLU A 130 13.49 -30.32 4.23
N SER A 131 14.34 -31.25 3.79
CA SER A 131 15.71 -30.92 3.39
C SER A 131 15.72 -30.16 2.06
N PHE A 132 16.80 -29.41 1.83
CA PHE A 132 17.02 -28.70 0.58
C PHE A 132 16.91 -29.63 -0.64
N ALA A 133 17.55 -30.80 -0.58
CA ALA A 133 17.55 -31.76 -1.67
C ALA A 133 16.14 -32.30 -1.97
N ALA A 134 15.32 -32.56 -0.94
CA ALA A 134 13.94 -33.01 -1.13
C ALA A 134 13.07 -31.94 -1.79
N THR A 135 13.20 -30.68 -1.36
CA THR A 135 12.47 -29.56 -1.96
C THR A 135 12.92 -29.30 -3.40
N ALA A 136 14.22 -29.36 -3.67
CA ALA A 136 14.78 -29.19 -5.01
C ALA A 136 14.29 -30.28 -5.96
N ARG A 137 14.29 -31.54 -5.50
CA ARG A 137 13.78 -32.68 -6.26
C ARG A 137 12.29 -32.55 -6.57
N PHE A 138 11.47 -32.17 -5.59
CA PHE A 138 10.04 -31.94 -5.85
C PHE A 138 9.82 -30.80 -6.84
N ALA A 139 10.59 -29.72 -6.70
CA ALA A 139 10.49 -28.58 -7.61
C ALA A 139 10.83 -29.02 -9.05
N THR A 140 11.91 -29.76 -9.26
CA THR A 140 12.31 -30.25 -10.60
C THR A 140 11.32 -31.26 -11.18
N GLU A 141 10.87 -32.23 -10.38
CA GLU A 141 9.89 -33.24 -10.81
C GLU A 141 8.53 -32.61 -11.16
N HIS A 142 8.12 -31.55 -10.45
CA HIS A 142 6.84 -30.89 -10.62
C HIS A 142 6.96 -29.41 -11.01
N ALA A 143 7.82 -29.11 -11.99
CA ALA A 143 8.14 -27.74 -12.38
C ALA A 143 6.93 -26.89 -12.83
N LEU A 144 5.94 -27.50 -13.53
CA LEU A 144 4.72 -26.81 -13.93
C LEU A 144 3.89 -26.38 -12.71
N LEU A 145 3.71 -27.30 -11.76
CA LEU A 145 2.97 -27.05 -10.52
C LEU A 145 3.63 -25.92 -9.71
N TRP A 146 4.97 -25.96 -9.59
CA TRP A 146 5.72 -24.92 -8.88
C TRP A 146 5.51 -23.53 -9.50
N ARG A 147 5.61 -23.42 -10.84
CA ARG A 147 5.39 -22.15 -11.56
C ARG A 147 3.94 -21.69 -11.46
N PHE A 148 2.98 -22.60 -11.52
CA PHE A 148 1.57 -22.30 -11.32
C PHE A 148 1.28 -21.76 -9.91
N CYS A 149 1.87 -22.36 -8.88
CA CYS A 149 1.77 -21.85 -7.51
C CYS A 149 2.35 -20.44 -7.37
N LEU A 150 3.50 -20.14 -8.00
CA LEU A 150 4.07 -18.79 -8.02
C LEU A 150 3.18 -17.79 -8.76
N LEU A 151 2.56 -18.21 -9.86
CA LEU A 151 1.59 -17.39 -10.60
C LEU A 151 0.39 -17.04 -9.70
N ASN A 152 -0.13 -17.99 -8.94
CA ASN A 152 -1.23 -17.75 -8.00
C ASN A 152 -0.87 -16.71 -6.94
N VAL A 153 0.33 -16.80 -6.35
CA VAL A 153 0.83 -15.79 -5.39
C VAL A 153 0.93 -14.41 -6.05
N GLY A 154 1.45 -14.33 -7.28
CA GLY A 154 1.49 -13.06 -8.02
C GLY A 154 0.11 -12.48 -8.30
N LEU A 155 -0.83 -13.33 -8.71
CA LEU A 155 -2.21 -12.93 -8.96
C LEU A 155 -2.90 -12.46 -7.68
N ALA A 156 -2.60 -13.06 -6.53
CA ALA A 156 -3.13 -12.61 -5.23
C ALA A 156 -2.75 -11.15 -4.91
N TRP A 157 -1.53 -10.71 -5.25
CA TRP A 157 -1.12 -9.31 -5.08
C TRP A 157 -1.85 -8.35 -6.04
N ILE A 158 -2.14 -8.79 -7.27
CA ILE A 158 -2.96 -8.01 -8.21
C ILE A 158 -4.39 -7.86 -7.67
N VAL A 159 -5.00 -8.97 -7.23
CA VAL A 159 -6.35 -8.97 -6.63
C VAL A 159 -6.38 -8.11 -5.36
N THR A 160 -5.30 -8.08 -4.58
CA THR A 160 -5.18 -7.19 -3.41
C THR A 160 -5.27 -5.71 -3.80
N GLY A 161 -4.71 -5.33 -4.94
CA GLY A 161 -4.81 -3.96 -5.47
C GLY A 161 -6.22 -3.62 -5.95
N LEU A 162 -6.88 -4.55 -6.65
CA LEU A 162 -8.28 -4.41 -7.05
C LEU A 162 -9.21 -4.29 -5.84
N LEU A 163 -8.95 -5.08 -4.80
CA LEU A 163 -9.67 -5.00 -3.52
C LEU A 163 -9.52 -3.62 -2.88
N ALA A 164 -8.30 -3.08 -2.86
CA ALA A 164 -8.04 -1.74 -2.33
C ALA A 164 -8.82 -0.67 -3.11
N TYR A 165 -8.88 -0.79 -4.43
CA TYR A 165 -9.67 0.10 -5.29
C TYR A 165 -11.17 -0.03 -5.00
N ALA A 166 -11.69 -1.25 -4.85
CA ALA A 166 -13.09 -1.46 -4.51
C ALA A 166 -13.45 -0.82 -3.15
N TRP A 167 -12.58 -0.94 -2.14
CA TRP A 167 -12.75 -0.26 -0.85
C TRP A 167 -12.68 1.26 -0.96
N TYR A 168 -11.80 1.77 -1.82
CA TYR A 168 -11.74 3.20 -2.13
C TYR A 168 -13.06 3.72 -2.68
N VAL A 169 -13.64 3.06 -3.69
CA VAL A 169 -14.92 3.50 -4.29
C VAL A 169 -16.06 3.47 -3.27
N VAL A 170 -16.08 2.46 -2.40
CA VAL A 170 -17.08 2.37 -1.32
C VAL A 170 -16.97 3.53 -0.32
N LEU A 171 -15.75 3.98 -0.01
CA LEU A 171 -15.48 4.91 1.08
C LEU A 171 -15.15 6.34 0.63
N GLU A 172 -14.94 6.58 -0.66
CA GLU A 172 -14.74 7.92 -1.24
C GLU A 172 -15.84 8.92 -0.84
N PRO A 173 -17.14 8.55 -0.80
CA PRO A 173 -18.20 9.47 -0.40
C PRO A 173 -18.15 9.91 1.08
N VAL A 174 -17.38 9.22 1.92
CA VAL A 174 -17.25 9.51 3.36
C VAL A 174 -16.16 10.54 3.61
N ASP A 175 -14.95 10.27 3.10
CA ASP A 175 -13.83 11.20 3.08
C ASP A 175 -12.87 10.79 1.95
N LYS A 176 -12.92 11.54 0.86
CA LYS A 176 -12.12 11.28 -0.33
C LYS A 176 -10.61 11.32 -0.05
N ARG A 177 -10.13 12.24 0.78
CA ARG A 177 -8.68 12.42 1.00
C ARG A 177 -8.12 11.26 1.82
N LEU A 178 -8.84 10.85 2.86
CA LEU A 178 -8.43 9.71 3.68
C LEU A 178 -8.54 8.40 2.90
N ALA A 179 -9.58 8.24 2.07
CA ALA A 179 -9.75 7.06 1.22
C ALA A 179 -8.62 6.95 0.17
N GLN A 180 -8.20 8.07 -0.43
CA GLN A 180 -7.07 8.10 -1.36
C GLN A 180 -5.76 7.73 -0.67
N LEU A 181 -5.50 8.25 0.53
CA LEU A 181 -4.32 7.88 1.31
C LEU A 181 -4.30 6.37 1.62
N ALA A 182 -5.43 5.82 2.04
CA ALA A 182 -5.59 4.40 2.32
C ALA A 182 -5.34 3.54 1.06
N LEU A 183 -5.84 3.98 -0.10
CA LEU A 183 -5.60 3.34 -1.39
C LEU A 183 -4.11 3.35 -1.76
N VAL A 184 -3.45 4.50 -1.68
CA VAL A 184 -2.02 4.64 -2.02
C VAL A 184 -1.16 3.72 -1.14
N LEU A 185 -1.45 3.66 0.16
CA LEU A 185 -0.75 2.74 1.07
C LEU A 185 -0.97 1.27 0.68
N ARG A 186 -2.22 0.85 0.38
CA ARG A 186 -2.49 -0.53 -0.06
C ARG A 186 -1.87 -0.84 -1.42
N LEU A 187 -1.84 0.09 -2.36
CA LEU A 187 -1.15 -0.11 -3.63
C LEU A 187 0.36 -0.26 -3.42
N GLY A 188 0.96 0.54 -2.54
CA GLY A 188 2.35 0.36 -2.10
C GLY A 188 2.62 -1.05 -1.57
N ALA A 189 1.72 -1.57 -0.71
CA ALA A 189 1.81 -2.95 -0.24
C ALA A 189 1.77 -3.97 -1.40
N CYS A 190 0.90 -3.75 -2.39
CA CYS A 190 0.77 -4.66 -3.54
C CYS A 190 2.03 -4.67 -4.40
N PHE A 191 2.63 -3.51 -4.67
CA PHE A 191 3.85 -3.43 -5.46
C PHE A 191 5.05 -4.04 -4.72
N VAL A 192 5.21 -3.77 -3.43
CA VAL A 192 6.28 -4.37 -2.62
C VAL A 192 6.10 -5.89 -2.50
N GLY A 193 4.86 -6.35 -2.29
CA GLY A 193 4.52 -7.76 -2.25
C GLY A 193 4.79 -8.47 -3.59
N ALA A 194 4.38 -7.87 -4.70
CA ALA A 194 4.67 -8.38 -6.04
C ALA A 194 6.18 -8.37 -6.35
N ALA A 195 6.92 -7.35 -5.93
CA ALA A 195 8.39 -7.33 -6.07
C ALA A 195 9.05 -8.45 -5.27
N SER A 196 8.51 -8.80 -4.08
CA SER A 196 9.01 -9.92 -3.28
C SER A 196 8.88 -11.28 -3.98
N LEU A 197 7.93 -11.41 -4.92
CA LEU A 197 7.76 -12.61 -5.75
C LEU A 197 8.99 -12.86 -6.64
N MET A 198 9.70 -11.81 -7.06
CA MET A 198 10.91 -11.95 -7.88
C MET A 198 11.95 -12.81 -7.16
N PHE A 199 12.09 -12.67 -5.84
CA PHE A 199 12.98 -13.51 -5.04
C PHE A 199 12.50 -14.95 -4.93
N ARG A 200 11.18 -15.20 -4.92
CA ARG A 200 10.62 -16.57 -4.94
C ARG A 200 10.79 -17.24 -6.29
N VAL A 201 10.68 -16.48 -7.38
CA VAL A 201 11.00 -16.95 -8.73
C VAL A 201 12.50 -17.24 -8.83
N ALA A 202 13.37 -16.40 -8.26
CA ALA A 202 14.80 -16.66 -8.21
C ALA A 202 15.10 -17.96 -7.43
N GLN A 203 14.50 -18.17 -6.26
CA GLN A 203 14.60 -19.44 -5.51
C GLN A 203 14.17 -20.64 -6.35
N ALA A 204 13.05 -20.53 -7.09
CA ALA A 204 12.60 -21.58 -7.99
C ALA A 204 13.64 -21.93 -9.04
N ARG A 205 14.31 -20.92 -9.61
CA ARG A 205 15.41 -21.14 -10.57
C ARG A 205 16.61 -21.79 -9.92
N LEU A 206 16.95 -21.42 -8.68
CA LEU A 206 18.05 -22.01 -7.93
C LEU A 206 17.79 -23.48 -7.58
N TYR A 207 16.55 -23.86 -7.23
CA TYR A 207 16.20 -25.27 -7.02
C TYR A 207 16.33 -26.13 -8.30
N MET A 208 16.18 -25.49 -9.47
CA MET A 208 16.25 -26.14 -10.78
C MET A 208 17.64 -26.08 -11.40
N ALA A 209 18.49 -25.16 -10.94
CA ALA A 209 19.88 -25.05 -11.32
C ALA A 209 20.59 -26.27 -10.73
N SER A 210 20.80 -27.28 -11.57
CA SER A 210 21.44 -28.52 -11.16
C SER A 210 22.94 -28.33 -11.00
N GLU A 211 23.57 -29.27 -10.29
CA GLU A 211 25.02 -29.50 -10.34
C GLU A 211 25.53 -29.69 -11.80
N THR A 212 24.65 -29.94 -12.77
CA THR A 212 24.97 -30.19 -14.18
C THR A 212 25.48 -28.96 -14.93
N GLU A 213 25.15 -27.73 -14.50
CA GLU A 213 25.76 -26.52 -15.08
C GLU A 213 27.14 -26.22 -14.47
N GLY A 214 27.53 -26.88 -13.36
CA GLY A 214 28.83 -26.70 -12.70
C GLY A 214 29.08 -25.29 -12.14
N LEU A 215 28.08 -24.40 -12.16
CA LEU A 215 28.24 -22.98 -11.79
C LEU A 215 28.35 -22.75 -10.28
N PHE A 216 27.74 -23.61 -9.46
CA PHE A 216 27.69 -23.46 -8.00
C PHE A 216 27.84 -24.81 -7.30
N THR A 217 28.50 -24.80 -6.14
CA THR A 217 28.51 -25.95 -5.21
C THR A 217 27.18 -26.06 -4.46
N SER A 218 26.84 -27.24 -3.95
CA SER A 218 25.59 -27.48 -3.22
C SER A 218 25.46 -26.60 -1.96
N GLU A 219 26.58 -26.28 -1.29
CA GLU A 219 26.63 -25.36 -0.14
C GLU A 219 26.36 -23.89 -0.55
N GLN A 220 26.93 -23.44 -1.67
CA GLN A 220 26.65 -22.11 -2.22
C GLN A 220 25.19 -21.98 -2.63
N LEU A 221 24.62 -23.02 -3.25
CA LEU A 221 23.23 -23.02 -3.68
C LEU A 221 22.26 -22.94 -2.49
N HIS A 222 22.53 -23.74 -1.45
CA HIS A 222 21.78 -23.68 -0.19
C HIS A 222 21.83 -22.28 0.43
N THR A 223 23.01 -21.66 0.48
CA THR A 223 23.19 -20.32 1.02
C THR A 223 22.43 -19.27 0.20
N LEU A 224 22.48 -19.36 -1.13
CA LEU A 224 21.81 -18.41 -2.01
C LEU A 224 20.29 -18.52 -1.95
N VAL A 225 19.77 -19.74 -1.82
CA VAL A 225 18.35 -19.98 -1.56
C VAL A 225 17.94 -19.41 -0.20
N ALA A 226 18.72 -19.64 0.85
CA ALA A 226 18.43 -19.10 2.18
C ALA A 226 18.42 -17.56 2.20
N VAL A 227 19.38 -16.91 1.52
CA VAL A 227 19.42 -15.44 1.37
C VAL A 227 18.20 -14.95 0.59
N SER A 228 17.87 -15.59 -0.52
CA SER A 228 16.72 -15.23 -1.34
C SER A 228 15.39 -15.40 -0.57
N GLN A 229 15.29 -16.43 0.27
CA GLN A 229 14.13 -16.68 1.12
C GLN A 229 13.96 -15.62 2.20
N ARG A 230 15.07 -15.19 2.82
CA ARG A 230 15.06 -14.06 3.77
C ARG A 230 14.67 -12.76 3.08
N ALA A 231 15.19 -12.49 1.88
CA ALA A 231 14.83 -11.30 1.09
C ALA A 231 13.34 -11.29 0.71
N ALA A 232 12.80 -12.42 0.26
CA ALA A 232 11.36 -12.57 0.00
C ALA A 232 10.53 -12.30 1.26
N GLY A 233 10.92 -12.87 2.40
CA GLY A 233 10.25 -12.68 3.69
C GLY A 233 10.28 -11.22 4.17
N ALA A 234 11.41 -10.52 3.99
CA ALA A 234 11.53 -9.10 4.32
C ALA A 234 10.63 -8.23 3.43
N GLY A 235 10.54 -8.55 2.13
CA GLY A 235 9.63 -7.89 1.21
C GLY A 235 8.16 -8.06 1.61
N VAL A 236 7.73 -9.28 1.92
CA VAL A 236 6.36 -9.55 2.41
C VAL A 236 6.07 -8.84 3.73
N THR A 237 7.02 -8.85 4.68
CA THR A 237 6.88 -8.15 5.96
C THR A 237 6.72 -6.64 5.74
N THR A 238 7.52 -6.06 4.85
CA THR A 238 7.39 -4.65 4.46
C THR A 238 6.02 -4.38 3.83
N ALA A 239 5.53 -5.26 2.94
CA ALA A 239 4.20 -5.13 2.36
C ALA A 239 3.10 -5.17 3.44
N TRP A 240 3.20 -6.03 4.45
CA TRP A 240 2.25 -6.08 5.56
C TRP A 240 2.20 -4.80 6.39
N MET A 241 3.33 -4.09 6.53
CA MET A 241 3.37 -2.78 7.21
C MET A 241 2.48 -1.77 6.49
N PHE A 242 2.63 -1.64 5.16
CA PHE A 242 1.79 -0.77 4.35
C PHE A 242 0.33 -1.24 4.30
N LEU A 243 0.11 -2.56 4.24
CA LEU A 243 -1.21 -3.16 4.21
C LEU A 243 -1.99 -2.85 5.49
N GLY A 244 -1.38 -3.03 6.66
CA GLY A 244 -1.98 -2.72 7.96
C GLY A 244 -2.24 -1.23 8.15
N ALA A 245 -1.31 -0.36 7.71
CA ALA A 245 -1.50 1.09 7.76
C ALA A 245 -2.69 1.53 6.88
N GLY A 246 -2.79 1.03 5.64
CA GLY A 246 -3.90 1.32 4.75
C GLY A 246 -5.23 0.74 5.25
N ALA A 247 -5.22 -0.51 5.76
CA ALA A 247 -6.40 -1.15 6.34
C ALA A 247 -6.93 -0.38 7.56
N THR A 248 -6.05 0.15 8.42
CA THR A 248 -6.42 0.98 9.56
C THR A 248 -7.24 2.19 9.11
N LEU A 249 -6.80 2.90 8.06
CA LEU A 249 -7.51 4.05 7.52
C LEU A 249 -8.87 3.66 6.93
N PHE A 250 -8.96 2.55 6.21
CA PHE A 250 -10.24 2.06 5.69
C PHE A 250 -11.21 1.66 6.81
N PHE A 251 -10.76 0.98 7.85
CA PHE A 251 -11.62 0.64 8.99
C PHE A 251 -12.04 1.86 9.80
N LEU A 252 -11.20 2.90 9.91
CA LEU A 252 -11.60 4.20 10.46
C LEU A 252 -12.74 4.85 9.66
N LEU A 253 -12.69 4.77 8.33
CA LEU A 253 -13.75 5.26 7.46
C LEU A 253 -15.04 4.42 7.59
N PHE A 254 -14.94 3.09 7.63
CA PHE A 254 -16.07 2.21 7.91
C PHE A 254 -16.72 2.52 9.26
N ARG A 255 -15.90 2.83 10.28
CA ARG A 255 -16.39 3.20 11.61
C ARG A 255 -17.14 4.52 11.61
N ARG A 256 -16.68 5.49 10.82
CA ARG A 256 -17.28 6.82 10.66
C ARG A 256 -18.58 6.77 9.86
N SER A 257 -18.61 6.00 8.79
CA SER A 257 -19.78 5.89 7.91
C SER A 257 -20.91 5.02 8.47
N ARG A 258 -20.61 4.18 9.47
CA ARG A 258 -21.53 3.17 10.03
C ARG A 258 -22.03 2.16 8.99
N TYR A 259 -21.30 1.97 7.89
CA TYR A 259 -21.60 0.91 6.93
C TYR A 259 -21.39 -0.50 7.50
N LEU A 260 -20.49 -0.60 8.49
CA LEU A 260 -20.12 -1.81 9.20
C LEU A 260 -20.53 -1.69 10.68
N PRO A 261 -20.89 -2.80 11.37
CA PRO A 261 -21.17 -2.76 12.80
C PRO A 261 -19.98 -2.19 13.56
N ARG A 262 -20.27 -1.34 14.56
CA ARG A 262 -19.25 -0.59 15.31
C ARG A 262 -18.18 -1.51 15.90
N VAL A 263 -18.60 -2.63 16.48
CA VAL A 263 -17.72 -3.65 17.06
C VAL A 263 -16.74 -4.21 16.01
N LEU A 264 -17.23 -4.50 14.80
CA LEU A 264 -16.42 -5.07 13.73
C LEU A 264 -15.40 -4.05 13.19
N ALA A 265 -15.83 -2.80 13.02
CA ALA A 265 -14.94 -1.73 12.59
C ALA A 265 -13.89 -1.38 13.66
N ASP A 266 -14.25 -1.32 14.94
CA ASP A 266 -13.32 -1.05 16.04
C ASP A 266 -12.28 -2.19 16.18
N PHE A 267 -12.71 -3.44 16.08
CA PHE A 267 -11.78 -4.58 16.06
C PHE A 267 -10.88 -4.58 14.81
N GLY A 268 -11.43 -4.17 13.66
CA GLY A 268 -10.67 -3.99 12.41
C GLY A 268 -9.56 -2.95 12.53
N ILE A 269 -9.81 -1.83 13.21
CA ILE A 269 -8.80 -0.82 13.50
C ILE A 269 -7.69 -1.41 14.38
N VAL A 270 -8.05 -2.02 15.51
CA VAL A 270 -7.06 -2.56 16.47
C VAL A 270 -6.16 -3.59 15.80
N THR A 271 -6.73 -4.56 15.10
CA THR A 271 -5.98 -5.62 14.43
C THR A 271 -5.12 -5.11 13.27
N SER A 272 -5.60 -4.11 12.53
CA SER A 272 -4.81 -3.47 11.45
C SER A 272 -3.62 -2.68 11.98
N VAL A 273 -3.79 -1.99 13.11
CA VAL A 273 -2.70 -1.29 13.82
C VAL A 273 -1.69 -2.30 14.35
N VAL A 274 -2.16 -3.41 14.95
CA VAL A 274 -1.29 -4.49 15.42
C VAL A 274 -0.52 -5.11 14.25
N LEU A 275 -1.16 -5.35 13.11
CA LEU A 275 -0.49 -5.86 11.90
C LEU A 275 0.63 -4.91 11.43
N ALA A 276 0.33 -3.60 11.34
CA ALA A 276 1.31 -2.61 10.92
C ALA A 276 2.47 -2.48 11.93
N GLY A 277 2.17 -2.42 13.22
CA GLY A 277 3.16 -2.34 14.29
C GLY A 277 4.03 -3.58 14.40
N MET A 278 3.43 -4.77 14.24
CA MET A 278 4.15 -6.03 14.19
C MET A 278 5.07 -6.11 12.98
N ALA A 279 4.60 -5.71 11.79
CA ALA A 279 5.42 -5.69 10.59
C ALA A 279 6.59 -4.70 10.71
N ALA A 280 6.35 -3.52 11.30
CA ALA A 280 7.42 -2.56 11.61
C ALA A 280 8.42 -3.13 12.63
N ALA A 281 7.94 -3.78 13.69
CA ALA A 281 8.80 -4.42 14.68
C ALA A 281 9.64 -5.55 14.08
N ALA A 282 9.04 -6.40 13.23
CA ALA A 282 9.76 -7.46 12.52
C ALA A 282 10.77 -6.93 11.50
N PHE A 283 10.51 -5.75 10.92
CA PHE A 283 11.47 -5.06 10.05
C PHE A 283 12.70 -4.58 10.83
N VAL A 284 12.50 -4.03 12.05
CA VAL A 284 13.59 -3.56 12.91
C VAL A 284 14.31 -4.72 13.62
N PHE A 285 13.58 -5.74 14.04
CA PHE A 285 14.05 -6.89 14.82
C PHE A 285 13.73 -8.21 14.10
N PRO A 286 14.48 -8.56 13.05
CA PRO A 286 14.20 -9.73 12.23
C PRO A 286 14.32 -11.07 12.99
N GLU A 287 15.00 -11.10 14.14
CA GLU A 287 15.22 -12.29 14.97
C GLU A 287 13.93 -12.84 15.63
N ARG A 288 12.91 -11.99 15.82
CA ARG A 288 11.65 -12.36 16.51
C ARG A 288 10.46 -12.63 15.57
N THR A 289 10.71 -12.64 14.26
CA THR A 289 9.66 -12.63 13.23
C THR A 289 8.70 -13.83 13.28
N ASN A 290 9.15 -15.01 13.70
CA ASN A 290 8.28 -16.19 13.76
C ASN A 290 7.27 -16.17 14.91
N GLU A 291 7.66 -15.63 16.07
CA GLU A 291 6.75 -15.43 17.23
C GLU A 291 5.71 -14.35 16.90
N LEU A 292 6.13 -13.33 16.14
CA LEU A 292 5.32 -12.19 15.76
C LEU A 292 4.25 -12.49 14.69
N LYS A 293 4.49 -13.46 13.81
CA LYS A 293 3.53 -13.87 12.77
C LYS A 293 2.19 -14.35 13.32
N LEU A 294 2.16 -14.89 14.53
CA LEU A 294 0.93 -15.35 15.17
C LEU A 294 -0.05 -14.19 15.47
N PHE A 295 0.49 -12.98 15.68
CA PHE A 295 -0.30 -11.76 15.88
C PHE A 295 -0.95 -11.24 14.58
N GLY A 296 -0.60 -11.79 13.42
CA GLY A 296 -1.29 -11.52 12.16
C GLY A 296 -2.62 -12.27 12.00
N LEU A 297 -2.84 -13.35 12.77
CA LEU A 297 -4.05 -14.18 12.67
C LEU A 297 -5.34 -13.40 12.97
N PRO A 298 -5.40 -12.55 14.02
CA PRO A 298 -6.57 -11.72 14.29
C PRO A 298 -6.91 -10.76 13.13
N ALA A 299 -5.91 -10.22 12.44
CA ALA A 299 -6.10 -9.35 11.28
C ALA A 299 -6.74 -10.11 10.11
N LEU A 300 -6.33 -11.36 9.88
CA LEU A 300 -6.97 -12.21 8.87
C LEU A 300 -8.44 -12.51 9.23
N LEU A 301 -8.71 -12.88 10.50
CA LEU A 301 -10.05 -13.20 10.96
C LEU A 301 -11.02 -12.03 10.78
N ILE A 302 -10.58 -10.79 11.07
CA ILE A 302 -11.43 -9.63 10.91
C ILE A 302 -11.70 -9.29 9.43
N GLU A 303 -10.72 -9.49 8.55
CA GLU A 303 -10.92 -9.26 7.12
C GLU A 303 -11.89 -10.30 6.54
N VAL A 304 -11.78 -11.57 6.96
CA VAL A 304 -12.76 -12.63 6.61
C VAL A 304 -14.16 -12.26 7.12
N ALA A 305 -14.28 -11.87 8.40
CA ALA A 305 -15.56 -11.48 8.97
C ALA A 305 -16.17 -10.27 8.25
N THR A 306 -15.34 -9.30 7.86
CA THR A 306 -15.76 -8.12 7.09
C THR A 306 -16.22 -8.52 5.68
N ALA A 307 -15.49 -9.38 4.99
CA ALA A 307 -15.87 -9.88 3.67
C ALA A 307 -17.19 -10.67 3.71
N LEU A 308 -17.35 -11.58 4.68
CA LEU A 308 -18.61 -12.30 4.89
C LEU A 308 -19.77 -11.35 5.17
N TYR A 309 -19.55 -10.34 6.01
CA TYR A 309 -20.57 -9.35 6.33
C TYR A 309 -21.02 -8.58 5.09
N LEU A 310 -20.07 -8.08 4.29
CA LEU A 310 -20.37 -7.34 3.07
C LEU A 310 -21.06 -8.21 2.01
N LEU A 311 -20.74 -9.51 1.96
CA LEU A 311 -21.38 -10.45 1.05
C LEU A 311 -22.84 -10.73 1.43
N ILE A 312 -23.12 -10.96 2.73
CA ILE A 312 -24.45 -11.37 3.21
C ILE A 312 -25.38 -10.16 3.39
N LYS A 313 -24.94 -9.14 4.13
CA LYS A 313 -25.79 -8.00 4.54
C LYS A 313 -25.65 -6.80 3.60
N GLY A 314 -24.53 -6.69 2.89
CA GLY A 314 -24.20 -5.48 2.14
C GLY A 314 -23.96 -4.27 3.05
N LEU A 315 -23.84 -3.09 2.45
CA LEU A 315 -23.64 -1.83 3.18
C LEU A 315 -24.93 -1.41 3.89
N GLN A 316 -24.86 -1.12 5.19
CA GLN A 316 -26.01 -0.60 5.93
C GLN A 316 -26.23 0.89 5.63
N PRO A 317 -27.46 1.29 5.22
CA PRO A 317 -27.86 2.69 5.23
C PRO A 317 -27.82 3.26 6.65
N ARG A 318 -27.36 4.51 6.79
CA ARG A 318 -27.25 5.21 8.07
C ARG A 318 -28.54 5.18 8.89
N ALA A 319 -29.71 5.26 8.25
CA ALA A 319 -31.03 5.26 8.89
C ALA A 319 -31.40 3.93 9.56
N THR A 320 -31.03 2.78 8.98
CA THR A 320 -31.37 1.45 9.56
C THR A 320 -30.54 1.08 10.78
N ALA A 321 -29.33 1.63 10.92
CA ALA A 321 -28.48 1.38 12.08
C ALA A 321 -28.96 2.12 13.34
N GLU A 322 -29.66 3.24 13.18
CA GLU A 322 -30.24 3.99 14.30
C GLU A 322 -31.51 3.32 14.83
N ALA A 323 -32.36 2.78 13.94
CA ALA A 323 -33.56 2.05 14.35
C ALA A 323 -33.26 0.77 15.16
N ARG A 324 -32.16 0.06 14.86
CA ARG A 324 -31.77 -1.19 15.56
C ARG A 324 -30.86 -1.00 16.78
N ALA A 325 -30.31 0.19 16.98
CA ALA A 325 -29.50 0.48 18.17
C ALA A 325 -30.34 1.05 19.33
N VAL A 326 -31.62 1.32 19.06
CA VAL A 326 -32.61 1.83 20.01
C VAL A 326 -33.56 0.72 20.48
N GLU A 327 -33.57 -0.43 19.79
CA GLU A 327 -34.11 -1.73 20.27
C GLU A 327 -33.04 -2.51 21.05
#